data_AF-A0A958IWC3-F1
#
_entry.id   AF-A0A958IWC3-F1
#
_cell.length_a   1.000
_cell.length_b   1.000
_cell.length_c   1.000
_cell.angle_alpha   90.00
_cell.angle_beta   90.00
_cell.angle_gamma   90.00
#
_symmetry.space_group_name_H-M   'P 1'
#
loop_
_entity.id
_entity.type
_entity.pdbx_description
1 polymer ?
#
loop_
_entity_poly.entity_id
_entity_poly.type
_entity_poly.pdbx_seq_one_letter_code
_entity_poly.pdbx_strand_id
1 'polypeptide(L)' 'MVIYAGDNDIAFGKPAGQVVEDFQTLTKMLQDSLCGVAIIYLPIKPSLARWQRWPEMKKANE' A
#
# COMPACT_ATOMS: atom_id res chain seq x y z
N MET A 1 -12.05 8.16 3.59
CA MET A 1 -10.60 8.46 3.64
C MET A 1 -9.92 7.73 2.50
N VAL A 2 -9.00 8.41 1.80
CA VAL A 2 -8.23 7.80 0.70
C VAL A 2 -6.79 7.61 1.17
N ILE A 3 -6.27 6.40 1.03
CA ILE A 3 -4.88 6.06 1.35
C ILE A 3 -4.17 5.73 0.05
N TYR A 4 -3.06 6.42 -0.20
CA TYR A 4 -2.17 6.15 -1.32
C TYR A 4 -0.74 6.01 -0.79
N ALA A 5 -0.26 4.78 -0.71
CA ALA A 5 1.03 4.41 -0.12
C ALA A 5 1.63 3.18 -0.85
N GLY A 6 2.84 2.75 -0.48
CA GLY A 6 3.49 1.55 -1.03
C GLY A 6 4.59 1.83 -2.08
N ASP A 7 4.45 2.89 -2.87
CA ASP A 7 5.42 3.29 -3.92
C ASP A 7 6.83 3.53 -3.32
N ASN A 8 6.90 4.16 -2.15
CA ASN A 8 8.16 4.41 -1.43
C ASN A 8 8.59 3.20 -0.60
N ASP A 9 7.67 2.49 0.02
CA ASP A 9 7.96 1.32 0.85
C ASP A 9 8.80 0.29 0.09
N ILE A 10 8.39 -0.04 -1.14
CA ILE A 10 9.12 -1.00 -1.99
C ILE A 10 10.40 -0.38 -2.56
N ALA A 11 10.40 0.93 -2.83
CA ALA A 11 11.62 1.63 -3.25
C ALA A 11 12.70 1.61 -2.17
N PHE A 12 12.32 1.68 -0.89
CA PHE A 12 13.20 1.59 0.27
C PHE A 12 13.46 0.15 0.75
N GLY A 13 12.96 -0.85 0.04
CA GLY A 13 13.33 -2.25 0.25
C GLY A 13 12.37 -3.06 1.11
N LYS A 14 11.19 -2.54 1.48
CA LYS A 14 10.15 -3.40 2.06
C LYS A 14 9.66 -4.40 1.00
N PRO A 15 9.52 -5.69 1.33
CA PRO A 15 8.90 -6.67 0.44
C PRO A 15 7.38 -6.44 0.35
N ALA A 16 6.76 -6.89 -0.75
CA ALA A 16 5.33 -6.73 -1.00
C ALA A 16 4.46 -7.27 0.16
N GLY A 17 4.82 -8.43 0.72
CA GLY A 17 4.11 -9.02 1.85
C GLY A 17 4.04 -8.08 3.06
N GLN A 18 5.16 -7.43 3.40
CA GLN A 18 5.19 -6.47 4.50
C GLN A 18 4.32 -5.23 4.23
N VAL A 19 4.28 -4.76 2.98
CA VAL A 19 3.40 -3.63 2.59
C VAL A 19 1.92 -3.99 2.79
N VAL A 20 1.53 -5.22 2.45
CA VAL A 20 0.16 -5.72 2.64
C VAL A 20 -0.17 -5.85 4.13
N GLU A 21 0.73 -6.41 4.93
CA GLU A 21 0.56 -6.53 6.40
C GLU A 21 0.44 -5.16 7.09
N ASP A 22 1.28 -4.20 6.70
CA ASP A 22 1.24 -2.82 7.19
C ASP A 22 -0.11 -2.16 6.84
N PHE A 23 -0.61 -2.36 5.60
CA PHE A 23 -1.90 -1.84 5.15
C PHE A 23 -3.08 -2.44 5.93
N GLN A 24 -3.07 -3.75 6.17
CA GLN A 24 -4.11 -4.42 6.97
C GLN A 24 -4.12 -3.91 8.41
N THR A 25 -2.93 -3.74 9.00
CA THR A 25 -2.76 -3.19 10.36
C THR A 25 -3.32 -1.77 10.44
N LEU A 26 -2.94 -0.90 9.50
CA LEU A 26 -3.44 0.47 9.43
C LEU A 26 -4.96 0.49 9.25
N THR A 27 -5.51 -0.31 8.34
CA THR A 27 -6.96 -0.35 8.06
C THR A 27 -7.74 -0.76 9.31
N LYS A 28 -7.25 -1.75 10.06
CA LYS A 28 -7.87 -2.16 11.33
C LYS A 28 -7.88 -1.03 12.36
N MET A 29 -6.73 -0.37 12.57
CA MET A 29 -6.64 0.76 13.51
C MET A 29 -7.58 1.90 13.14
N LEU A 30 -7.73 2.18 11.84
CA LEU A 30 -8.62 3.21 11.33
C LEU A 30 -10.09 2.84 11.51
N GLN A 31 -10.46 1.59 11.23
CA GLN A 31 -11.82 1.09 11.44
C GLN A 31 -12.20 1.16 12.92
N ASP A 32 -11.28 0.81 13.82
CA ASP A 32 -11.50 0.88 15.27
C ASP A 32 -11.65 2.33 15.77
N SER A 33 -10.91 3.27 15.17
CA SER A 33 -10.89 4.68 15.61
C SER A 33 -11.93 5.57 14.93
N LEU A 34 -12.33 5.25 13.69
CA LEU A 34 -13.15 6.10 12.82
C LEU A 34 -14.37 5.32 12.31
N CYS A 35 -15.29 5.02 13.22
CA CYS A 35 -16.54 4.32 12.89
C CYS A 35 -17.31 5.05 11.77
N GLY A 36 -17.73 4.30 10.75
CA GLY A 36 -18.54 4.81 9.63
C GLY A 36 -17.77 5.51 8.51
N VAL A 37 -16.43 5.57 8.56
CA VAL A 37 -15.63 6.17 7.48
C VAL A 37 -15.25 5.11 6.45
N ALA A 38 -15.70 5.29 5.20
CA ALA A 38 -15.24 4.45 4.09
C ALA A 38 -13.73 4.64 3.85
N ILE A 39 -12.99 3.54 3.77
CA ILE A 39 -11.55 3.54 3.48
C ILE A 39 -11.35 3.07 2.04
N ILE A 40 -10.66 3.88 1.24
CA ILE A 40 -10.32 3.58 -0.15
C ILE A 40 -8.80 3.51 -0.25
N TYR A 41 -8.27 2.39 -0.73
CA TYR A 41 -6.86 2.23 -1.03
C TYR A 41 -6.62 2.39 -2.53
N LEU A 42 -5.64 3.22 -2.89
CA LEU A 42 -5.17 3.33 -4.27
C LEU A 42 -3.97 2.41 -4.48
N PRO A 43 -4.07 1.44 -5.42
CA PRO A 43 -2.94 0.59 -5.77
C PRO A 43 -1.70 1.40 -6.19
N ILE A 44 -0.53 0.81 -5.97
CA ILE A 44 0.74 1.41 -6.40
C ILE A 44 0.72 1.56 -7.91
N LYS A 45 0.89 2.79 -8.40
CA LYS A 45 0.93 3.06 -9.83
C LYS A 45 2.23 2.54 -10.46
N PRO A 46 2.22 2.13 -11.73
CA PRO A 46 3.45 1.98 -12.48
C PRO A 46 4.13 3.34 -12.64
N SER A 47 5.46 3.35 -12.49
CA SER A 47 6.28 4.55 -12.63
C SER A 47 7.50 4.22 -13.48
N LEU A 48 7.74 4.97 -14.55
CA LEU A 48 8.94 4.81 -15.38
C LEU A 48 10.22 4.95 -14.54
N ALA A 49 10.23 5.89 -13.58
CA ALA A 49 11.35 6.11 -12.67
C ALA A 49 11.62 4.94 -11.71
N ARG A 50 10.66 4.03 -11.54
CA ARG A 50 10.74 2.87 -10.64
C ARG A 50 10.41 1.56 -11.34
N TRP A 51 10.58 1.50 -12.67
CA TRP A 51 10.18 0.34 -13.46
C TRP A 51 10.85 -0.96 -12.99
N GLN A 52 12.11 -0.89 -12.56
CA GLN A 52 12.84 -2.02 -12.00
C GLN A 52 12.21 -2.60 -10.72
N ARG A 53 11.41 -1.80 -10.00
CA ARG A 53 10.68 -2.21 -8.79
C ARG A 53 9.25 -2.66 -9.08
N TRP A 54 8.76 -2.42 -10.30
CA TRP A 54 7.38 -2.74 -10.69
C TRP A 54 6.97 -4.19 -10.43
N PRO A 55 7.81 -5.22 -10.68
CA PRO A 55 7.42 -6.60 -10.37
C PRO A 55 7.04 -6.81 -8.91
N GLU A 56 7.74 -6.18 -7.97
CA GLU A 56 7.43 -6.27 -6.54
C GLU A 56 6.23 -5.39 -6.18
N MET A 57 6.13 -4.19 -6.76
CA MET A 57 4.97 -3.31 -6.59
C MET A 57 3.67 -3.94 -7.07
N LYS A 58 3.71 -4.67 -8.18
CA LYS A 58 2.56 -5.40 -8.71
C LYS A 58 2.10 -6.50 -7.76
N LYS A 59 3.03 -7.23 -7.11
CA LYS A 59 2.67 -8.23 -6.11
C LYS A 59 1.92 -7.63 -4.92
N ALA A 60 2.27 -6.41 -4.49
CA ALA A 60 1.56 -5.74 -3.41
C ALA A 60 0.16 -5.23 -3.80
N ASN A 61 -0.16 -5.22 -5.10
CA ASN A 61 -1.46 -4.81 -5.64
C ASN A 61 -2.40 -5.99 -5.94
N GLU A 62 -1.92 -7.23 -5.82
CA GLU A 62 -2.69 -8.47 -6.02
C GLU A 62 -3.25 -8.99 -4.69
#